data_AF-A0A2N4SUA1-F1
#
_entry.id   AF-A0A2N4SUA1-F1
#
_cell.length_a   1.000
_cell.length_b   1.000
_cell.length_c   1.000
_cell.angle_alpha   90.00
_cell.angle_beta   90.00
_cell.angle_gamma   90.00
#
_symmetry.space_group_name_H-M   'P 1'
#
loop_
_entity.id
_entity.type
_entity.pdbx_description
1 polymer ?
#
loop_
_entity_poly.entity_id
_entity_poly.type
_entity_poly.pdbx_seq_one_letter_code
_entity_poly.pdbx_strand_id
1 'polypeptide(L)'
;MLLSPVHPLGEVAKFAGAGIYAIYYVGDFPAYEPIAIRNRDGKFDAPLYVGKAVPEGSRQGKNITSQDETTALRSRLSEHAASIRAVQREATDGVAPSLKLEDFFCRYLIVDDVWIPLGESLLVAKFNPLWNQFLDGFGNHTPGSGREKGVRPRWDTLHPGRLWAKRLPPRQESSDEILRDVANHLRSVSFPGTAHVLQPANQAGEQA
;
A
#
# COMPACT_ATOMS: atom_id res chain seq x y z
N MET A 1 11.08 -10.26 -1.46
CA MET A 1 9.90 -9.45 -1.14
C MET A 1 8.76 -10.31 -0.57
N LEU A 2 8.16 -11.23 -1.33
CA LEU A 2 7.09 -12.13 -0.83
C LEU A 2 7.54 -13.15 0.22
N LEU A 3 8.85 -13.31 0.42
CA LEU A 3 9.45 -14.14 1.47
C LEU A 3 10.02 -13.30 2.63
N SER A 4 10.02 -11.96 2.50
CA SER A 4 10.51 -11.09 3.57
C SER A 4 9.60 -11.24 4.81
N PRO A 5 10.15 -11.07 6.03
CA PRO A 5 9.35 -11.06 7.24
C PRO A 5 8.22 -10.02 7.17
N VAL A 6 7.14 -10.32 7.88
CA VAL A 6 5.99 -9.41 8.01
C VAL A 6 6.19 -8.58 9.27
N HIS A 7 5.93 -7.29 9.16
CA HIS A 7 6.06 -6.34 10.26
C HIS A 7 4.75 -5.55 10.45
N PRO A 8 4.32 -5.24 11.68
CA PRO A 8 3.26 -4.26 11.90
C PRO A 8 3.65 -2.93 11.27
N LEU A 9 2.76 -2.31 10.49
CA LEU A 9 3.05 -1.05 9.80
C LEU A 9 3.32 0.09 10.79
N GLY A 10 2.71 0.04 11.97
CA GLY A 10 2.90 1.01 13.04
C GLY A 10 4.25 0.94 13.76
N GLU A 11 4.96 -0.18 13.64
CA GLU A 11 6.13 -0.55 14.47
C GLU A 11 7.35 -0.94 13.64
N VAL A 12 7.44 -0.43 12.42
CA VAL A 12 8.60 -0.69 11.54
C VAL A 12 9.88 -0.17 12.20
N ALA A 13 10.83 -1.07 12.43
CA ALA A 13 12.11 -0.75 13.04
C ALA A 13 12.93 0.24 12.18
N LYS A 14 13.91 0.91 12.80
CA LYS A 14 14.83 1.78 12.07
C LYS A 14 15.77 0.94 11.19
N PHE A 15 15.89 1.32 9.93
CA PHE A 15 16.86 0.79 8.98
C PHE A 15 17.22 1.85 7.93
N ALA A 16 18.34 1.66 7.24
CA ALA A 16 18.71 2.40 6.05
C ALA A 16 18.34 1.60 4.79
N GLY A 17 18.01 2.29 3.72
CA GLY A 17 17.69 1.68 2.42
C GLY A 17 16.58 2.36 1.66
N ALA A 18 16.64 2.19 0.35
CA ALA A 18 15.57 2.41 -0.60
C ALA A 18 15.04 1.05 -1.09
N GLY A 19 13.83 1.03 -1.64
CA GLY A 19 13.28 -0.23 -2.08
C GLY A 19 11.79 -0.23 -2.37
N ILE A 20 11.23 -1.43 -2.27
CA ILE A 20 9.82 -1.73 -2.54
C ILE A 20 9.14 -2.26 -1.29
N TYR A 21 7.83 -2.04 -1.17
CA TYR A 21 7.02 -2.50 -0.06
C TYR A 21 5.60 -2.88 -0.50
N ALA A 22 4.96 -3.74 0.30
CA ALA A 22 3.53 -3.99 0.26
C ALA A 22 2.93 -3.77 1.65
N ILE A 23 1.70 -3.27 1.67
CA ILE A 23 0.87 -3.09 2.85
C ILE A 23 -0.29 -4.06 2.76
N TYR A 24 -0.57 -4.73 3.88
CA TYR A 24 -1.61 -5.74 4.05
C TYR A 24 -2.57 -5.27 5.14
N TYR A 25 -3.80 -5.76 5.07
CA TYR A 25 -4.86 -5.44 6.02
C TYR A 25 -5.53 -6.72 6.52
N VAL A 26 -5.79 -6.79 7.83
CA VAL A 26 -6.41 -7.96 8.50
C VAL A 26 -7.65 -7.62 9.33
N GLY A 27 -8.03 -6.34 9.40
CA GLY A 27 -9.09 -5.84 10.28
C GLY A 27 -10.51 -6.17 9.82
N ASP A 28 -11.46 -5.42 10.38
CA ASP A 28 -12.91 -5.67 10.30
C ASP A 28 -13.69 -4.66 9.43
N PHE A 29 -13.02 -3.81 8.65
CA PHE A 29 -13.69 -2.88 7.72
C PHE A 29 -14.50 -3.68 6.69
N PRO A 30 -15.85 -3.63 6.68
CA PRO A 30 -16.70 -4.64 6.02
C PRO A 30 -16.44 -4.79 4.52
N ALA A 31 -16.16 -3.70 3.81
CA ALA A 31 -15.89 -3.77 2.38
C ALA A 31 -14.53 -4.43 2.07
N TYR A 32 -13.61 -4.50 3.04
CA TYR A 32 -12.28 -5.10 2.88
C TYR A 32 -12.22 -6.57 3.34
N GLU A 33 -13.32 -7.17 3.78
CA GLU A 33 -13.34 -8.56 4.27
C GLU A 33 -12.73 -9.58 3.29
N PRO A 34 -12.97 -9.51 1.95
CA PRO A 34 -12.32 -10.42 1.00
C PRO A 34 -10.79 -10.34 1.00
N ILE A 35 -10.21 -9.17 1.34
CA ILE A 35 -8.77 -8.98 1.50
C ILE A 35 -8.32 -9.49 2.87
N ALA A 36 -9.05 -9.15 3.93
CA ALA A 36 -8.70 -9.51 5.30
C ALA A 36 -8.61 -11.04 5.50
N ILE A 37 -9.58 -11.80 4.98
CA ILE A 37 -9.58 -13.28 5.03
C ILE A 37 -8.30 -13.89 4.45
N ARG A 38 -7.73 -13.27 3.41
CA ARG A 38 -6.52 -13.76 2.72
C ARG A 38 -5.23 -13.35 3.43
N ASN A 39 -5.32 -12.43 4.38
CA ASN A 39 -4.17 -11.92 5.11
C ASN A 39 -4.10 -12.43 6.56
N ARG A 40 -5.23 -12.83 7.15
CA ARG A 40 -5.30 -13.45 8.49
C ARG A 40 -4.55 -14.79 8.55
N ASP A 41 -4.35 -15.29 9.76
CA ASP A 41 -3.65 -16.56 10.06
C ASP A 41 -2.22 -16.61 9.51
N GLY A 42 -1.55 -15.45 9.43
CA GLY A 42 -0.16 -15.35 8.97
C GLY A 42 0.04 -15.48 7.46
N LYS A 43 -1.02 -15.51 6.65
CA LYS A 43 -0.94 -15.73 5.19
C LYS A 43 -0.35 -14.54 4.43
N PHE A 44 -0.93 -13.36 4.64
CA PHE A 44 -0.54 -12.12 3.94
C PHE A 44 -0.45 -12.27 2.40
N ASP A 45 -1.48 -12.85 1.78
CA ASP A 45 -1.50 -13.18 0.35
C ASP A 45 -2.04 -12.05 -0.55
N ALA A 46 -2.79 -11.09 0.01
CA ALA A 46 -3.50 -10.06 -0.74
C ALA A 46 -3.05 -8.66 -0.29
N PRO A 47 -2.00 -8.08 -0.90
CA PRO A 47 -1.59 -6.72 -0.57
C PRO A 47 -2.71 -5.74 -0.92
N LEU A 48 -3.00 -4.84 -0.01
CA LEU A 48 -3.96 -3.75 -0.20
C LEU A 48 -3.32 -2.61 -1.01
N TYR A 49 -2.01 -2.42 -0.85
CA TYR A 49 -1.21 -1.44 -1.57
C TYR A 49 0.21 -1.94 -1.78
N VAL A 50 0.81 -1.60 -2.92
CA VAL A 50 2.22 -1.81 -3.26
C VAL A 50 2.81 -0.46 -3.62
N GLY A 51 4.04 -0.19 -3.17
CA GLY A 51 4.73 1.00 -3.59
C GLY A 51 6.24 0.88 -3.50
N LYS A 52 6.89 1.98 -3.85
CA LYS A 52 8.34 2.15 -3.79
C LYS A 52 8.76 3.40 -3.04
N ALA A 53 10.02 3.43 -2.66
CA ALA A 53 10.73 4.60 -2.18
C ALA A 53 12.14 4.59 -2.77
N VAL A 54 12.49 5.64 -3.50
CA VAL A 54 13.83 5.84 -4.08
C VAL A 54 14.57 6.91 -3.28
N PRO A 55 15.92 6.90 -3.23
CA PRO A 55 16.69 7.96 -2.61
C PRO A 55 16.39 9.32 -3.25
N GLU A 56 16.52 10.38 -2.47
CA GLU A 56 16.52 11.74 -3.01
C GLU A 56 17.72 11.92 -3.96
N GLY A 57 17.58 12.75 -4.99
CA GLY A 57 18.66 12.97 -5.97
C GLY A 57 18.85 11.87 -7.03
N SER A 58 18.28 10.68 -6.84
CA SER A 58 18.29 9.57 -7.83
C SER A 58 17.79 10.01 -9.23
N ARG A 59 16.83 10.93 -9.28
CA ARG A 59 16.27 11.49 -10.53
C ARG A 59 17.14 12.57 -11.19
N GLN A 60 18.12 13.13 -10.48
CA GLN A 60 18.94 14.25 -10.95
C GLN A 60 20.37 13.82 -11.34
N GLY A 61 20.73 12.53 -11.21
CA GLY A 61 22.04 12.01 -11.56
C GLY A 61 23.20 12.59 -10.75
N LYS A 62 22.91 13.28 -9.64
CA LYS A 62 23.88 13.92 -8.76
C LYS A 62 23.90 13.18 -7.43
N ASN A 63 25.03 12.59 -7.11
CA ASN A 63 25.33 11.81 -5.90
C ASN A 63 24.42 10.59 -5.72
N ILE A 64 24.95 9.41 -6.04
CA ILE A 64 24.35 8.14 -5.65
C ILE A 64 24.43 8.09 -4.12
N THR A 65 23.36 8.49 -3.44
CA THR A 65 23.25 8.26 -1.99
C THR A 65 23.27 6.74 -1.81
N SER A 66 24.24 6.24 -1.06
CA SER A 66 24.38 4.80 -0.88
C SER A 66 23.17 4.22 -0.13
N GLN A 67 22.87 2.95 -0.33
CA GLN A 67 21.77 2.27 0.37
C GLN A 67 21.89 2.40 1.89
N ASP A 68 23.12 2.44 2.41
CA ASP A 68 23.43 2.52 3.84
C ASP A 68 23.21 3.92 4.44
N GLU A 69 23.04 4.95 3.60
CA GLU A 69 22.86 6.34 4.05
C GLU A 69 21.41 6.82 3.91
N THR A 70 20.66 6.28 2.95
CA THR A 70 19.28 6.71 2.70
C THR A 70 18.29 6.13 3.70
N THR A 71 17.25 6.89 4.03
CA THR A 71 16.13 6.39 4.84
C THR A 71 14.79 6.43 4.12
N ALA A 72 14.83 6.53 2.78
CA ALA A 72 13.66 6.74 1.93
C ALA A 72 12.53 5.73 2.21
N LEU A 73 12.87 4.44 2.30
CA LEU A 73 11.87 3.38 2.48
C LEU A 73 11.18 3.44 3.85
N ARG A 74 11.94 3.59 4.95
CA ARG A 74 11.34 3.72 6.29
C ARG A 74 10.51 5.00 6.42
N SER A 75 10.98 6.12 5.87
CA SER A 75 10.26 7.39 5.91
C SER A 75 8.93 7.25 5.19
N ARG A 76 8.93 6.59 4.03
CA ARG A 76 7.72 6.35 3.25
C ARG A 76 6.70 5.46 3.96
N LEU A 77 7.15 4.38 4.61
CA LEU A 77 6.27 3.53 5.42
C LEU A 77 5.68 4.30 6.62
N SER A 78 6.48 5.17 7.25
CA SER A 78 6.03 6.03 8.35
C SER A 78 4.96 7.04 7.90
N GLU A 79 5.10 7.63 6.71
CA GLU A 79 4.08 8.51 6.11
C GLU A 79 2.74 7.78 5.89
N HIS A 80 2.79 6.54 5.42
CA HIS A 80 1.61 5.69 5.25
C HIS A 80 0.95 5.36 6.58
N ALA A 81 1.74 4.98 7.59
CA ALA A 81 1.24 4.77 8.95
C ALA A 81 0.59 6.04 9.51
N ALA A 82 1.19 7.22 9.28
CA ALA A 82 0.62 8.50 9.71
C ALA A 82 -0.71 8.83 9.00
N SER A 83 -0.85 8.48 7.72
CA SER A 83 -2.09 8.64 6.97
C SER A 83 -3.21 7.78 7.57
N ILE A 84 -2.94 6.51 7.87
CA ILE A 84 -3.92 5.61 8.51
C ILE A 84 -4.26 6.08 9.93
N ARG A 85 -3.27 6.51 10.73
CA ARG A 85 -3.53 7.10 12.06
C ARG A 85 -4.42 8.33 11.99
N ALA A 86 -4.32 9.13 10.92
CA ALA A 86 -5.19 10.29 10.74
C ALA A 86 -6.65 9.87 10.50
N VAL A 87 -6.87 8.81 9.72
CA VAL A 87 -8.21 8.21 9.52
C VAL A 87 -8.75 7.62 10.82
N GLN A 88 -7.93 6.86 11.55
CA GLN A 88 -8.32 6.28 12.84
C GLN A 88 -8.77 7.35 13.84
N ARG A 89 -8.07 8.50 13.90
CA ARG A 89 -8.42 9.61 14.82
C ARG A 89 -9.65 10.41 14.40
N GLU A 90 -9.92 10.50 13.10
CA GLU A 90 -11.09 11.22 12.60
C GLU A 90 -12.39 10.47 12.90
N ALA A 91 -12.32 9.15 13.05
CA ALA A 91 -13.48 8.34 13.37
C ALA A 91 -14.04 8.71 14.74
N THR A 92 -15.26 9.24 14.73
CA THR A 92 -16.06 9.51 15.93
C THR A 92 -16.81 8.26 16.35
N ASP A 93 -16.95 8.06 17.67
CA ASP A 93 -17.76 6.99 18.25
C ASP A 93 -19.18 6.97 17.63
N GLY A 94 -19.58 5.82 17.10
CA GLY A 94 -20.93 5.58 16.54
C GLY A 94 -21.08 5.77 15.02
N VAL A 95 -20.03 6.19 14.30
CA VAL A 95 -19.99 6.16 12.83
C VAL A 95 -19.25 4.90 12.37
N ALA A 96 -19.60 4.37 11.18
CA ALA A 96 -19.10 3.15 10.56
C ALA A 96 -17.64 2.77 10.87
N PRO A 97 -17.28 1.46 10.87
CA PRO A 97 -15.94 0.99 11.21
C PRO A 97 -14.85 1.77 10.46
N SER A 98 -13.83 2.21 11.20
CA SER A 98 -12.69 2.97 10.67
C SER A 98 -11.45 2.09 10.55
N LEU A 99 -10.49 2.52 9.74
CA LEU A 99 -9.20 1.86 9.62
C LEU A 99 -8.38 2.05 10.91
N LYS A 100 -8.10 0.96 11.62
CA LYS A 100 -7.20 0.96 12.77
C LYS A 100 -5.79 0.58 12.32
N LEU A 101 -4.79 1.33 12.74
CA LEU A 101 -3.40 1.09 12.33
C LEU A 101 -2.90 -0.31 12.76
N GLU A 102 -3.37 -0.83 13.88
CA GLU A 102 -3.02 -2.18 14.39
C GLU A 102 -3.41 -3.31 13.42
N ASP A 103 -4.37 -3.07 12.53
CA ASP A 103 -4.81 -4.01 11.51
C ASP A 103 -3.92 -4.00 10.24
N PHE A 104 -2.87 -3.18 10.21
CA PHE A 104 -2.01 -3.02 9.04
C PHE A 104 -0.62 -3.60 9.26
N PHE A 105 -0.18 -4.35 8.26
CA PHE A 105 1.12 -4.99 8.22
C PHE A 105 1.83 -4.63 6.93
N CYS A 106 3.14 -4.81 6.89
CA CYS A 106 3.92 -4.61 5.69
C CYS A 106 5.01 -5.67 5.51
N ARG A 107 5.37 -5.88 4.25
CA ARG A 107 6.63 -6.50 3.84
C ARG A 107 7.40 -5.47 3.05
N TYR A 108 8.71 -5.48 3.17
CA TYR A 108 9.56 -4.61 2.38
C TYR A 108 10.84 -5.33 1.95
N LEU A 109 11.47 -4.80 0.92
CA LEU A 109 12.74 -5.30 0.39
C LEU A 109 13.59 -4.10 0.00
N ILE A 110 14.76 -3.99 0.63
CA ILE A 110 15.81 -3.04 0.25
C ILE A 110 16.47 -3.59 -1.02
N VAL A 111 16.53 -2.78 -2.07
CA VAL A 111 17.15 -3.14 -3.35
C VAL A 111 17.76 -1.90 -4.00
N ASP A 112 18.74 -2.11 -4.87
CA ASP A 112 19.33 -1.01 -5.64
C ASP A 112 18.29 -0.29 -6.50
N ASP A 113 18.51 1.02 -6.65
CA ASP A 113 17.61 1.96 -7.31
C ASP A 113 17.17 1.53 -8.72
N VAL A 114 18.04 0.82 -9.44
CA VAL A 114 17.77 0.31 -10.79
C VAL A 114 16.63 -0.72 -10.78
N TRP A 115 16.54 -1.54 -9.74
CA TRP A 115 15.54 -2.62 -9.63
C TRP A 115 14.21 -2.14 -9.03
N ILE A 116 14.21 -1.02 -8.31
CA ILE A 116 13.03 -0.52 -7.61
C ILE A 116 11.81 -0.34 -8.53
N PRO A 117 11.91 0.36 -9.69
CA PRO A 117 10.74 0.57 -10.55
C PRO A 117 10.20 -0.75 -11.11
N LEU A 118 11.09 -1.65 -11.55
CA LEU A 118 10.70 -2.94 -12.11
C LEU A 118 10.01 -3.81 -11.05
N GLY A 119 10.58 -3.90 -9.85
CA GLY A 119 10.03 -4.70 -8.75
C GLY A 119 8.64 -4.23 -8.34
N GLU A 120 8.42 -2.91 -8.24
CA GLU A 120 7.09 -2.34 -7.97
C GLU A 120 6.11 -2.72 -9.08
N SER A 121 6.44 -2.46 -10.35
CA SER A 121 5.55 -2.72 -11.47
C SER A 121 5.15 -4.19 -11.57
N LEU A 122 6.08 -5.12 -11.34
CA LEU A 122 5.79 -6.56 -11.32
C LEU A 122 4.83 -6.94 -10.20
N LEU A 123 4.98 -6.37 -9.00
CA LEU A 123 4.08 -6.64 -7.88
C LEU A 123 2.70 -6.03 -8.10
N VAL A 124 2.62 -4.80 -8.62
CA VAL A 124 1.33 -4.17 -8.96
C VAL A 124 0.62 -4.97 -10.06
N ALA A 125 1.33 -5.35 -11.13
CA ALA A 125 0.76 -6.15 -12.21
C ALA A 125 0.30 -7.53 -11.73
N LYS A 126 1.08 -8.16 -10.83
CA LYS A 126 0.73 -9.47 -10.28
C LYS A 126 -0.50 -9.41 -9.38
N PHE A 127 -0.54 -8.48 -8.42
CA PHE A 127 -1.53 -8.50 -7.34
C PHE A 127 -2.72 -7.59 -7.57
N ASN A 128 -2.63 -6.65 -8.52
CA ASN A 128 -3.65 -5.63 -8.79
C ASN A 128 -4.24 -5.00 -7.49
N PRO A 129 -3.40 -4.44 -6.59
CA PRO A 129 -3.88 -4.04 -5.26
C PRO A 129 -4.97 -2.97 -5.33
N LEU A 130 -5.97 -3.09 -4.46
CA LEU A 130 -7.14 -2.19 -4.46
C LEU A 130 -6.76 -0.71 -4.43
N TRP A 131 -5.83 -0.32 -3.54
CA TRP A 131 -5.44 1.09 -3.35
C TRP A 131 -4.49 1.62 -4.43
N ASN A 132 -3.97 0.76 -5.31
CA ASN A 132 -3.17 1.18 -6.46
C ASN A 132 -4.04 1.47 -7.68
N GLN A 133 -5.16 0.76 -7.85
CA GLN A 133 -5.84 0.65 -9.15
C GLN A 133 -7.29 1.13 -9.11
N PHE A 134 -8.03 0.82 -8.03
CA PHE A 134 -9.48 1.05 -7.98
C PHE A 134 -9.88 2.12 -6.96
N LEU A 135 -9.23 2.14 -5.79
CA LEU A 135 -9.42 3.14 -4.74
C LEU A 135 -8.16 4.03 -4.65
N ASP A 136 -8.03 4.93 -5.62
CA ASP A 136 -6.85 5.75 -5.82
C ASP A 136 -6.66 6.85 -4.75
N GLY A 137 -5.40 7.24 -4.58
CA GLY A 137 -5.03 8.42 -3.78
C GLY A 137 -4.31 8.14 -2.47
N PHE A 138 -4.24 6.89 -2.01
CA PHE A 138 -3.50 6.55 -0.79
C PHE A 138 -2.05 7.03 -0.83
N GLY A 139 -1.35 6.77 -1.94
CA GLY A 139 0.04 7.18 -2.15
C GLY A 139 0.27 8.68 -2.36
N ASN A 140 -0.77 9.51 -2.39
CA ASN A 140 -0.61 10.94 -2.67
C ASN A 140 0.05 11.68 -1.51
N HIS A 141 0.88 12.66 -1.85
CA HIS A 141 1.37 13.68 -0.93
C HIS A 141 0.46 14.92 -0.96
N THR A 142 0.60 15.78 0.04
CA THR A 142 0.00 17.12 0.02
C THR A 142 0.31 17.81 -1.31
N PRO A 143 -0.71 18.25 -2.08
CA PRO A 143 -0.48 18.97 -3.31
C PRO A 143 0.34 20.24 -3.06
N GLY A 144 1.37 20.49 -3.90
CA GLY A 144 2.09 21.75 -3.88
C GLY A 144 1.22 22.92 -4.33
N SER A 145 1.66 24.15 -4.05
CA SER A 145 0.97 25.38 -4.47
C SER A 145 0.65 25.33 -5.98
N GLY A 146 -0.62 25.49 -6.33
CA GLY A 146 -1.12 25.42 -7.72
C GLY A 146 -1.73 24.09 -8.16
N ARG A 147 -1.61 23.00 -7.39
CA ARG A 147 -2.33 21.73 -7.64
C ARG A 147 -3.63 21.57 -6.85
N GLU A 148 -4.07 22.64 -6.18
CA GLU A 148 -5.27 22.68 -5.32
C GLU A 148 -6.59 22.61 -6.11
N LYS A 149 -6.53 22.67 -7.44
CA LYS A 149 -7.70 22.49 -8.33
C LYS A 149 -8.11 21.02 -8.52
N GLY A 150 -7.29 20.06 -8.06
CA GLY A 150 -7.64 18.65 -8.13
C GLY A 150 -8.79 18.31 -7.18
N VAL A 151 -9.70 17.43 -7.61
CA VAL A 151 -10.75 16.90 -6.71
C VAL A 151 -10.14 15.98 -5.66
N ARG A 152 -10.82 15.86 -4.51
CA ARG A 152 -10.45 14.90 -3.46
C ARG A 152 -10.28 13.49 -4.06
N PRO A 153 -9.23 12.73 -3.73
CA PRO A 153 -9.09 11.35 -4.20
C PRO A 153 -10.17 10.41 -3.65
N ARG A 154 -10.49 9.31 -4.35
CA ARG A 154 -11.51 8.35 -3.87
C ARG A 154 -11.14 7.79 -2.50
N TRP A 155 -9.85 7.50 -2.27
CA TRP A 155 -9.37 7.03 -0.97
C TRP A 155 -9.68 8.01 0.17
N ASP A 156 -9.45 9.32 -0.02
CA ASP A 156 -9.74 10.34 1.01
C ASP A 156 -11.23 10.64 1.18
N THR A 157 -12.04 10.39 0.15
CA THR A 157 -13.50 10.47 0.26
C THR A 157 -14.05 9.33 1.10
N LEU A 158 -13.53 8.11 0.90
CA LEU A 158 -13.95 6.93 1.66
C LEU A 158 -13.33 6.91 3.07
N HIS A 159 -12.09 7.36 3.21
CA HIS A 159 -11.30 7.36 4.45
C HIS A 159 -10.89 8.79 4.83
N PRO A 160 -11.81 9.59 5.38
CA PRO A 160 -11.49 10.96 5.79
C PRO A 160 -10.49 10.97 6.95
N GLY A 161 -9.59 11.97 6.99
CA GLY A 161 -8.68 12.20 8.12
C GLY A 161 -7.43 12.99 7.75
N ARG A 162 -6.96 12.90 6.50
CA ARG A 162 -5.83 13.71 6.02
C ARG A 162 -6.25 15.18 5.84
N LEU A 163 -5.68 16.07 6.64
CA LEU A 163 -6.05 17.50 6.67
C LEU A 163 -5.95 18.18 5.30
N TRP A 164 -4.93 17.84 4.49
CA TRP A 164 -4.78 18.45 3.18
C TRP A 164 -5.90 18.05 2.20
N ALA A 165 -6.42 16.83 2.31
CA ALA A 165 -7.48 16.32 1.43
C ALA A 165 -8.84 16.96 1.74
N LYS A 166 -9.05 17.39 3.00
CA LYS A 166 -10.25 18.17 3.40
C LYS A 166 -10.34 19.52 2.68
N ARG A 167 -9.19 20.10 2.30
CA ARG A 167 -9.12 21.38 1.58
C ARG A 167 -9.41 21.27 0.08
N LEU A 168 -9.37 20.05 -0.46
CA LEU A 168 -9.69 19.84 -1.88
C LEU A 168 -11.21 19.87 -2.10
N PRO A 169 -11.66 20.34 -3.27
CA PRO A 169 -13.05 20.23 -3.69
C PRO A 169 -13.56 18.78 -3.54
N PRO A 170 -14.79 18.59 -3.02
CA PRO A 170 -15.38 17.26 -2.91
C PRO A 170 -15.57 16.63 -4.29
N ARG A 171 -15.61 15.29 -4.32
CA ARG A 171 -16.00 14.54 -5.52
C ARG A 171 -17.53 14.59 -5.69
N GLN A 172 -17.99 14.31 -6.90
CA GLN A 172 -19.41 14.05 -7.16
C GLN A 172 -19.87 12.74 -6.51
N GLU A 173 -19.00 11.72 -6.54
CA GLU A 173 -19.21 10.42 -5.90
C GLU A 173 -19.16 10.58 -4.37
N SER A 174 -20.22 10.14 -3.70
CA SER A 174 -20.31 10.06 -2.24
C SER A 174 -19.48 8.91 -1.66
N SER A 175 -19.21 8.96 -0.36
CA SER A 175 -18.52 7.89 0.35
C SER A 175 -19.27 6.55 0.22
N ASP A 176 -20.60 6.56 0.32
CA ASP A 176 -21.43 5.36 0.20
C ASP A 176 -21.41 4.75 -1.20
N GLU A 177 -21.37 5.57 -2.25
CA GLU A 177 -21.22 5.09 -3.63
C GLU A 177 -19.85 4.43 -3.82
N ILE A 178 -18.77 5.08 -3.36
CA ILE A 178 -17.42 4.52 -3.43
C ILE A 178 -17.33 3.23 -2.61
N LEU A 179 -17.96 3.16 -1.44
CA LEU A 179 -18.00 1.97 -0.60
C LEU A 179 -18.70 0.80 -1.31
N ARG A 180 -19.86 1.06 -1.93
CA ARG A 180 -20.58 0.06 -2.73
C ARG A 180 -19.75 -0.44 -3.91
N ASP A 181 -19.11 0.47 -4.64
CA ASP A 181 -18.21 0.11 -5.75
C ASP A 181 -17.08 -0.80 -5.29
N VAL A 182 -16.42 -0.45 -4.18
CA VAL A 182 -15.32 -1.24 -3.60
C VAL A 182 -15.81 -2.63 -3.20
N ALA A 183 -16.96 -2.71 -2.51
CA ALA A 183 -17.52 -4.00 -2.09
C ALA A 183 -17.89 -4.88 -3.30
N ASN A 184 -18.48 -4.29 -4.34
CA ASN A 184 -18.82 -5.01 -5.57
C ASN A 184 -17.57 -5.46 -6.35
N HIS A 185 -16.56 -4.60 -6.44
CA HIS A 185 -15.29 -4.93 -7.06
C HIS A 185 -14.62 -6.11 -6.33
N LEU A 186 -14.47 -6.04 -5.01
CA LEU A 186 -13.80 -7.09 -4.24
C LEU A 186 -14.56 -8.43 -4.22
N ARG A 187 -15.86 -8.44 -4.49
CA ARG A 187 -16.65 -9.68 -4.69
C ARG A 187 -16.46 -10.30 -6.07
N SER A 188 -16.08 -9.52 -7.08
CA SER A 188 -15.98 -9.96 -8.48
C SER A 188 -14.55 -10.27 -8.92
N VAL A 189 -13.54 -9.73 -8.25
CA VAL A 189 -12.13 -9.99 -8.59
C VAL A 189 -11.67 -11.38 -8.14
N SER A 190 -10.90 -12.03 -9.02
CA SER A 190 -10.11 -13.19 -8.66
C SER A 190 -8.76 -12.72 -8.12
N PHE A 191 -8.45 -13.11 -6.89
CA PHE A 191 -7.16 -12.83 -6.28
C PHE A 191 -6.13 -13.87 -6.73
N PRO A 192 -4.94 -13.44 -7.21
CA PRO A 192 -3.90 -14.38 -7.63
C PRO A 192 -3.43 -15.23 -6.45
N GLY A 193 -3.24 -16.52 -6.67
CA GLY A 193 -2.63 -17.41 -5.67
C GLY A 193 -1.15 -17.09 -5.46
N THR A 194 -0.69 -17.12 -4.20
CA THR A 194 0.73 -16.99 -3.85
C THR A 194 1.54 -18.25 -4.15
N ALA A 195 0.88 -19.41 -4.30
CA ALA A 195 1.50 -20.72 -4.52
C ALA A 195 2.38 -20.82 -5.78
N HIS A 196 2.12 -20.02 -6.82
CA HIS A 196 2.84 -20.14 -8.10
C HIS A 196 4.29 -19.62 -8.07
N VAL A 197 4.72 -18.97 -6.97
CA VAL A 197 6.10 -18.44 -6.80
C VAL A 197 6.95 -19.32 -5.87
N LEU A 198 6.34 -20.25 -5.14
CA LEU A 198 7.03 -21.05 -4.11
C LEU A 198 7.40 -22.45 -4.57
N GLN A 199 7.11 -22.83 -5.82
CA GLN A 199 7.60 -24.08 -6.38
C GLN A 199 9.01 -23.85 -6.95
N PRO A 200 10.07 -24.49 -6.42
CA PRO A 200 11.30 -24.60 -7.18
C PRO A 200 10.98 -25.27 -8.52
N ALA A 201 11.61 -24.82 -9.60
CA ALA A 201 11.50 -25.45 -10.90
C ALA A 201 11.80 -26.94 -10.74
N ASN A 202 10.75 -27.77 -10.84
CA ASN A 202 10.90 -29.20 -10.64
C ASN A 202 11.76 -29.76 -11.77
N GLN A 203 12.70 -30.61 -11.39
CA GLN A 203 13.78 -31.17 -12.19
C GLN A 203 13.29 -31.68 -13.55
N ALA A 204 13.76 -31.05 -14.63
CA ALA A 204 13.80 -31.66 -15.95
C ALA A 204 15.21 -32.22 -16.15
N GLY A 205 15.36 -33.54 -16.08
CA GLY A 205 16.58 -34.21 -16.53
C GLY A 205 17.03 -35.40 -15.69
N GLU A 206 16.17 -36.40 -15.49
CA GLU A 206 16.65 -37.75 -15.17
C GLU A 206 15.91 -38.76 -16.06
N GLN A 207 16.34 -38.80 -17.32
CA GLN A 207 16.25 -39.98 -18.19
C GLN A 207 17.46 -39.97 -19.13
N ALA A 208 18.51 -40.69 -18.73
CA ALA A 208 19.38 -41.52 -19.58
C ALA A 208 20.21 -42.43 -18.67
#